data_AF-A0A7G6VVV0-F1
#
_entry.id   AF-A0A7G6VVV0-F1
#
_cell.length_a   1.000
_cell.length_b   1.000
_cell.length_c   1.000
_cell.angle_alpha   90.00
_cell.angle_beta   90.00
_cell.angle_gamma   90.00
#
_symmetry.space_group_name_H-M   'P 1'
#
loop_
_entity.id
_entity.type
_entity.pdbx_description
1 polymer ?
#
loop_
_entity_poly.entity_id
_entity_poly.type
_entity_poly.pdbx_seq_one_letter_code
_entity_poly.pdbx_strand_id
1 'polypeptide(L)'
;MSIHALSRHLTRTAATIALLAPVLLTQAQAGELELEAAALAGQPLIENVEEREPSLDRPSLNQIASLTLPGPLPLTPLDFDIRAVQAPEARLALLQARLSGAEQDALGQSALDGPIRPITLDEAAMEPAWANHVPRVSATHRSFGSQIGSIKTELLILAAYFSAQSGKKLFRETTDFHFESEGWFGTNTTNLGADKMLHAFDTYLIAEILHMRLHKNTHASEGDAVTAAVMASTLMALNEISDGIEPDSGYSLEDVAMNTAGAMFSVLRNTVPGMREKVSFKIEIVPNDDIYSYRGKKHYEQQRYMLSLKGRGFDALDHTPLRFLDLQLGYYASDFLNEDRAAGIVPKQHVFLGVGLNLSEILFGRKKTTSFSKGADLALDYLQLPYTSLRVDQRGDFSY
;
A
#
# COMPACT_ATOMS: atom_id res chain seq x y z
N MET A 1 -21.75 24.30 10.05
CA MET A 1 -21.91 22.90 10.52
C MET A 1 -21.04 22.70 11.75
N SER A 2 -21.53 22.12 12.86
CA SER A 2 -20.69 21.99 14.06
C SER A 2 -19.64 20.88 13.90
N ILE A 3 -18.48 21.00 14.55
CA ILE A 3 -17.39 19.99 14.55
C ILE A 3 -17.93 18.61 14.96
N HIS A 4 -18.93 18.57 15.85
CA HIS A 4 -19.59 17.35 16.28
C HIS A 4 -20.52 16.74 15.22
N ALA A 5 -21.09 17.54 14.32
CA ALA A 5 -21.86 17.05 13.19
C ALA A 5 -20.96 16.50 12.07
N LEU A 6 -19.83 17.17 11.81
CA LEU A 6 -18.80 16.71 10.85
C LEU A 6 -18.15 15.41 11.33
N SER A 7 -17.76 15.33 12.60
CA SER A 7 -17.22 14.11 13.20
C SER A 7 -18.22 12.94 13.09
N ARG A 8 -19.48 13.12 13.47
CA ARG A 8 -20.48 12.04 13.37
C ARG A 8 -20.79 11.63 11.93
N HIS A 9 -20.74 12.56 10.98
CA HIS A 9 -20.92 12.24 9.58
C HIS A 9 -19.71 11.47 9.03
N LEU A 10 -18.49 11.95 9.29
CA LEU A 10 -17.24 11.27 8.90
C LEU A 10 -17.07 9.90 9.57
N THR A 11 -17.45 9.75 10.83
CA THR A 11 -17.42 8.44 11.53
C THR A 11 -18.45 7.48 10.94
N ARG A 12 -19.64 7.95 10.52
CA ARG A 12 -20.63 7.09 9.84
C ARG A 12 -20.17 6.72 8.44
N THR A 13 -19.64 7.67 7.67
CA THR A 13 -19.10 7.42 6.32
C THR A 13 -17.88 6.51 6.37
N ALA A 14 -16.94 6.71 7.30
CA ALA A 14 -15.78 5.84 7.50
C ALA A 14 -16.18 4.46 8.05
N ALA A 15 -17.21 4.35 8.89
CA ALA A 15 -17.75 3.07 9.34
C ALA A 15 -18.41 2.30 8.20
N THR A 16 -19.18 2.97 7.34
CA THR A 16 -19.76 2.38 6.13
C THR A 16 -18.66 1.96 5.16
N ILE A 17 -17.65 2.80 4.91
CA ILE A 17 -16.51 2.47 4.04
C ILE A 17 -15.65 1.35 4.62
N ALA A 18 -15.43 1.27 5.93
CA ALA A 18 -14.60 0.22 6.54
C ALA A 18 -15.35 -1.12 6.72
N LEU A 19 -16.67 -1.11 6.94
CA LEU A 19 -17.49 -2.33 6.89
C LEU A 19 -17.58 -2.85 5.47
N LEU A 20 -17.69 -1.93 4.52
CA LEU A 20 -17.74 -2.25 3.13
C LEU A 20 -16.35 -2.41 2.54
N ALA A 21 -15.22 -2.04 3.15
CA ALA A 21 -13.91 -2.07 2.50
C ALA A 21 -13.50 -3.48 2.05
N PRO A 22 -13.66 -4.55 2.86
CA PRO A 22 -13.45 -5.91 2.38
C PRO A 22 -14.47 -6.31 1.31
N VAL A 23 -15.71 -5.83 1.42
CA VAL A 23 -16.84 -6.07 0.50
C VAL A 23 -16.75 -5.21 -0.77
N LEU A 24 -16.07 -4.08 -0.79
CA LEU A 24 -15.89 -3.14 -1.89
C LEU A 24 -14.56 -3.41 -2.56
N LEU A 25 -13.53 -3.89 -1.85
CA LEU A 25 -12.37 -4.51 -2.49
C LEU A 25 -12.83 -5.79 -3.20
N THR A 26 -13.66 -6.61 -2.56
CA THR A 26 -14.22 -7.80 -3.22
C THR A 26 -15.35 -7.47 -4.21
N GLN A 27 -16.24 -6.49 -4.03
CA GLN A 27 -17.33 -6.13 -4.97
C GLN A 27 -16.92 -5.15 -6.07
N ALA A 28 -15.91 -4.29 -5.88
CA ALA A 28 -15.25 -3.62 -7.00
C ALA A 28 -14.54 -4.64 -7.92
N GLN A 29 -14.33 -5.88 -7.44
CA GLN A 29 -13.85 -7.02 -8.21
C GLN A 29 -14.91 -8.13 -8.44
N ALA A 30 -16.11 -8.05 -7.85
CA ALA A 30 -17.16 -9.10 -7.86
C ALA A 30 -18.55 -8.59 -8.25
N GLY A 31 -18.70 -7.36 -8.74
CA GLY A 31 -19.94 -6.85 -9.36
C GLY A 31 -20.44 -7.64 -10.56
N GLU A 32 -19.75 -8.72 -10.95
CA GLU A 32 -20.07 -9.59 -12.09
C GLU A 32 -21.09 -10.69 -11.77
N LEU A 33 -21.40 -11.00 -10.50
CA LEU A 33 -22.33 -12.08 -10.16
C LEU A 33 -23.82 -11.67 -10.10
N GLU A 34 -24.15 -10.38 -9.90
CA GLU A 34 -25.56 -9.95 -9.83
C GLU A 34 -26.16 -9.53 -11.18
N LEU A 35 -25.34 -9.14 -12.18
CA LEU A 35 -25.87 -8.83 -13.52
C LEU A 35 -26.20 -10.09 -14.35
N GLU A 36 -25.58 -11.23 -14.07
CA GLU A 36 -25.85 -12.49 -14.81
C GLU A 36 -27.16 -13.17 -14.39
N ALA A 37 -27.64 -12.93 -13.16
CA ALA A 37 -28.96 -13.42 -12.72
C ALA A 37 -30.12 -12.65 -13.38
N ALA A 38 -29.90 -11.39 -13.77
CA ALA A 38 -30.88 -10.57 -14.50
C ALA A 38 -30.86 -10.84 -16.01
N ALA A 39 -29.70 -11.22 -16.58
CA ALA A 39 -29.58 -11.57 -18.00
C ALA A 39 -30.17 -12.95 -18.35
N LEU A 40 -30.31 -13.84 -17.36
CA LEU A 40 -30.95 -15.17 -17.51
C LEU A 40 -32.48 -15.16 -17.37
N ALA A 41 -33.09 -14.03 -17.00
CA ALA A 41 -34.54 -13.85 -16.93
C ALA A 41 -35.02 -12.89 -18.03
N GLY A 42 -35.00 -13.37 -19.28
CA GLY A 42 -35.35 -12.54 -20.44
C GLY A 42 -36.79 -12.04 -20.43
N GLN A 43 -36.97 -10.73 -20.59
CA GLN A 43 -38.06 -10.10 -21.34
C GLN A 43 -37.60 -8.74 -21.91
N PRO A 44 -38.01 -8.38 -23.15
CA PRO A 44 -37.67 -7.08 -23.72
C PRO A 44 -38.72 -6.04 -23.33
N LEU A 45 -38.29 -4.86 -22.88
CA LEU A 45 -39.13 -3.66 -22.88
C LEU A 45 -38.47 -2.61 -23.76
N ILE A 46 -39.13 -2.40 -24.90
CA ILE A 46 -38.98 -1.23 -25.76
C ILE A 46 -39.58 -0.05 -25.00
N GLU A 47 -38.83 1.05 -24.85
CA GLU A 47 -39.44 2.39 -24.92
C GLU A 47 -38.41 3.48 -25.25
N ASN A 48 -38.74 4.25 -26.27
CA ASN A 48 -38.10 5.51 -26.64
C ASN A 48 -38.41 6.57 -25.58
N VAL A 49 -37.41 7.27 -25.07
CA VAL A 49 -37.60 8.63 -24.53
C VAL A 49 -36.39 9.50 -24.87
N GLU A 50 -36.67 10.46 -25.75
CA GLU A 50 -35.95 11.69 -25.99
C GLU A 50 -36.08 12.60 -24.75
N GLU A 51 -35.01 13.21 -24.22
CA GLU A 51 -34.96 14.63 -23.79
C GLU A 51 -33.76 15.02 -22.90
N ARG A 52 -33.10 16.11 -23.35
CA ARG A 52 -32.62 17.32 -22.64
C ARG A 52 -31.53 17.25 -21.55
N GLU A 53 -30.39 17.84 -21.90
CA GLU A 53 -29.41 18.41 -20.97
C GLU A 53 -29.93 19.68 -20.26
N PRO A 54 -29.46 19.93 -19.03
CA PRO A 54 -29.31 21.29 -18.51
C PRO A 54 -27.84 21.65 -18.24
N SER A 55 -27.42 22.76 -18.86
CA SER A 55 -26.20 23.51 -18.57
C SER A 55 -26.17 24.04 -17.14
N LEU A 56 -25.06 23.85 -16.41
CA LEU A 56 -24.79 24.56 -15.17
C LEU A 56 -23.40 25.21 -15.20
N ASP A 57 -23.42 26.54 -15.16
CA ASP A 57 -22.29 27.47 -15.07
C ASP A 57 -21.39 27.18 -13.86
N ARG A 58 -20.07 27.18 -14.09
CA ARG A 58 -19.04 27.17 -13.03
C ARG A 58 -18.54 28.61 -12.77
N PRO A 59 -18.45 29.09 -11.52
CA PRO A 59 -17.83 30.37 -11.22
C PRO A 59 -16.29 30.29 -11.30
N SER A 60 -15.67 31.38 -11.75
CA SER A 60 -14.25 31.50 -12.07
C SER A 60 -13.35 31.67 -10.83
N LEU A 61 -12.20 31.00 -10.89
CA LEU A 61 -11.07 31.10 -9.96
C LEU A 61 -10.32 32.42 -10.20
N ASN A 62 -10.76 33.49 -9.56
CA ASN A 62 -9.97 34.70 -9.40
C ASN A 62 -10.26 35.32 -8.04
N GLN A 63 -9.63 34.79 -6.99
CA GLN A 63 -9.27 35.55 -5.78
C GLN A 63 -8.52 34.63 -4.81
N ILE A 64 -7.22 34.89 -4.69
CA ILE A 64 -6.37 34.94 -3.47
C ILE A 64 -4.96 34.60 -3.92
N ALA A 65 -4.22 35.65 -4.28
CA ALA A 65 -2.78 35.64 -4.35
C ALA A 65 -2.19 36.16 -3.03
N SER A 66 -0.89 35.87 -2.86
CA SER A 66 0.11 36.50 -1.98
C SER A 66 0.24 35.95 -0.54
N LEU A 67 1.11 34.95 -0.41
CA LEU A 67 1.97 34.76 0.76
C LEU A 67 3.39 34.39 0.27
N THR A 68 4.30 35.36 0.34
CA THR A 68 5.74 35.22 0.06
C THR A 68 6.42 34.39 1.16
N LEU A 69 7.16 33.35 0.76
CA LEU A 69 8.04 32.57 1.64
C LEU A 69 9.51 33.00 1.48
N PRO A 70 10.35 32.90 2.54
CA PRO A 70 11.77 33.27 2.48
C PRO A 70 12.61 32.22 1.73
N GLY A 71 13.74 32.66 1.16
CA GLY A 71 14.60 31.91 0.25
C GLY A 71 15.32 30.68 0.84
N PRO A 72 15.96 29.86 -0.01
CA PRO A 72 16.45 28.54 0.35
C PRO A 72 17.70 28.58 1.23
N LEU A 73 17.74 27.70 2.24
CA LEU A 73 18.93 27.39 3.02
C LEU A 73 19.79 26.34 2.27
N PRO A 74 21.14 26.40 2.37
CA PRO A 74 22.03 25.49 1.69
C PRO A 74 22.05 24.10 2.36
N LEU A 75 21.89 23.04 1.57
CA LEU A 75 22.06 21.65 1.99
C LEU A 75 23.52 21.21 1.76
N THR A 76 24.19 20.74 2.81
CA THR A 76 25.44 19.97 2.67
C THR A 76 25.13 18.48 2.53
N PRO A 77 25.84 17.72 1.66
CA PRO A 77 25.59 16.29 1.49
C PRO A 77 25.95 15.50 2.75
N LEU A 78 25.05 14.64 3.23
CA LEU A 78 25.38 13.58 4.18
C LEU A 78 25.97 12.40 3.40
N ASP A 79 27.28 12.16 3.56
CA ASP A 79 27.91 10.92 3.13
C ASP A 79 27.48 9.78 4.08
N PHE A 80 26.55 8.96 3.61
CA PHE A 80 26.15 7.71 4.26
C PHE A 80 27.01 6.55 3.73
N ASP A 81 28.03 6.15 4.48
CA ASP A 81 28.80 4.94 4.17
C ASP A 81 28.08 3.69 4.69
N ILE A 82 27.34 3.03 3.79
CA ILE A 82 26.59 1.79 4.04
C ILE A 82 27.51 0.62 4.46
N ARG A 83 28.83 0.70 4.22
CA ARG A 83 29.77 -0.38 4.59
C ARG A 83 30.09 -0.41 6.09
N ALA A 84 29.89 0.69 6.81
CA ALA A 84 30.14 0.77 8.25
C ALA A 84 29.10 0.00 9.10
N VAL A 85 27.92 -0.32 8.55
CA VAL A 85 26.81 -0.96 9.27
C VAL A 85 26.88 -2.50 9.26
N GLN A 86 27.74 -3.09 8.42
CA GLN A 86 27.81 -4.55 8.22
C GLN A 86 28.94 -5.24 9.00
N ALA A 87 29.78 -4.51 9.73
CA ALA A 87 30.84 -5.12 10.53
C ALA A 87 30.30 -5.67 11.87
N PRO A 88 30.46 -6.98 12.19
CA PRO A 88 30.05 -7.56 13.47
C PRO A 88 30.68 -6.84 14.68
N GLU A 89 31.86 -6.27 14.48
CA GLU A 89 32.66 -5.59 15.50
C GLU A 89 32.07 -4.23 15.89
N ALA A 90 31.36 -3.55 14.97
CA ALA A 90 30.69 -2.29 15.25
C ALA A 90 29.51 -2.45 16.22
N ARG A 91 28.81 -3.60 16.17
CA ARG A 91 27.73 -3.93 17.13
C ARG A 91 28.28 -4.16 18.54
N LEU A 92 29.43 -4.81 18.66
CA LEU A 92 30.05 -5.09 19.96
C LEU A 92 30.63 -3.83 20.58
N ALA A 93 31.23 -2.94 19.79
CA ALA A 93 31.70 -1.63 20.22
C ALA A 93 30.55 -0.70 20.65
N LEU A 94 29.41 -0.72 19.93
CA LEU A 94 28.22 0.06 20.30
C LEU A 94 27.55 -0.47 21.59
N LEU A 95 27.53 -1.79 21.77
CA LEU A 95 27.05 -2.44 23.01
C LEU A 95 28.01 -2.19 24.18
N GLN A 96 29.32 -2.24 23.96
CA GLN A 96 30.32 -1.94 24.98
C GLN A 96 30.31 -0.45 25.35
N ALA A 97 30.18 0.47 24.41
CA ALA A 97 30.04 1.90 24.69
C ALA A 97 28.76 2.22 25.49
N ARG A 98 27.70 1.44 25.30
CA ARG A 98 26.44 1.55 26.06
C ARG A 98 26.51 0.90 27.45
N LEU A 99 27.46 0.00 27.67
CA LEU A 99 27.71 -0.69 28.94
C LEU A 99 28.87 -0.07 29.75
N SER A 100 29.79 0.64 29.11
CA SER A 100 30.92 1.33 29.75
C SER A 100 30.55 2.77 30.11
N GLY A 101 29.80 2.94 31.20
CA GLY A 101 29.94 4.02 32.19
C GLY A 101 30.06 5.50 31.79
N ALA A 102 29.88 5.92 30.54
CA ALA A 102 30.13 7.31 30.12
C ALA A 102 28.98 8.28 30.44
N GLU A 103 27.90 7.81 31.06
CA GLU A 103 26.76 8.63 31.50
C GLU A 103 26.53 8.58 33.03
N GLN A 104 27.53 8.14 33.80
CA GLN A 104 27.43 8.10 35.27
C GLN A 104 27.87 9.39 35.99
N ASP A 105 28.45 10.38 35.28
CA ASP A 105 28.92 11.63 35.90
C ASP A 105 27.87 12.76 35.94
N ALA A 106 26.66 12.56 35.38
CA ALA A 106 25.65 13.62 35.30
C ALA A 106 24.50 13.53 36.34
N LEU A 107 24.46 12.49 37.18
CA LEU A 107 23.42 12.33 38.21
C LEU A 107 24.07 11.99 39.55
N GLY A 108 24.00 12.95 40.48
CA GLY A 108 24.66 12.89 41.79
C GLY A 108 24.40 11.60 42.58
N GLN A 109 25.40 11.21 43.36
CA GLN A 109 25.56 9.98 44.17
C GLN A 109 24.46 9.65 45.20
N SER A 110 23.28 10.26 45.17
CA SER A 110 22.21 10.04 46.15
C SER A 110 21.20 8.94 45.79
N ALA A 111 21.37 8.23 44.67
CA ALA A 111 20.39 7.25 44.18
C ALA A 111 20.81 5.77 44.32
N LEU A 112 22.00 5.48 44.86
CA LEU A 112 22.57 4.12 44.84
C LEU A 112 22.28 3.25 46.09
N ASP A 113 21.53 3.75 47.08
CA ASP A 113 21.21 2.99 48.32
C ASP A 113 19.77 2.43 48.36
N GLY A 114 19.05 2.44 47.23
CA GLY A 114 17.75 1.78 47.12
C GLY A 114 17.88 0.29 46.78
N PRO A 115 17.05 -0.62 47.34
CA PRO A 115 17.07 -2.03 46.94
C PRO A 115 16.79 -2.13 45.43
N ILE A 116 17.67 -2.82 44.72
CA ILE A 116 17.55 -3.08 43.28
C ILE A 116 16.19 -3.73 43.03
N ARG A 117 15.25 -2.96 42.49
CA ARG A 117 14.02 -3.52 41.94
C ARG A 117 14.40 -4.17 40.62
N PRO A 118 14.07 -5.46 40.39
CA PRO A 118 14.23 -6.03 39.06
C PRO A 118 13.46 -5.15 38.08
N ILE A 119 14.10 -4.79 36.97
CA ILE A 119 13.44 -4.18 35.83
C ILE A 119 12.45 -5.24 35.32
N THR A 120 11.22 -5.18 35.77
CA THR A 120 10.11 -5.87 35.11
C THR A 120 9.91 -5.15 33.79
N LEU A 121 10.52 -5.68 32.73
CA LEU A 121 10.02 -5.46 31.38
C LEU A 121 8.55 -5.91 31.42
N ASP A 122 7.65 -4.96 31.30
CA ASP A 122 6.22 -5.22 31.18
C ASP A 122 5.98 -5.87 29.82
N GLU A 123 6.27 -7.18 29.72
CA GLU A 123 6.07 -8.02 28.54
C GLU A 123 4.61 -8.00 28.04
N ALA A 124 3.68 -7.48 28.84
CA ALA A 124 2.27 -7.36 28.50
C ALA A 124 1.91 -6.05 27.77
N ALA A 125 2.83 -5.10 27.57
CA ALA A 125 2.50 -3.75 27.09
C ALA A 125 2.83 -3.47 25.60
N MET A 126 3.54 -4.36 24.90
CA MET A 126 3.80 -4.22 23.47
C MET A 126 3.35 -5.49 22.75
N GLU A 127 2.31 -5.38 21.93
CA GLU A 127 2.12 -6.33 20.83
C GLU A 127 3.48 -6.49 20.15
N PRO A 128 4.02 -7.72 19.99
CA PRO A 128 5.37 -7.90 19.47
C PRO A 128 5.48 -7.15 18.14
N ALA A 129 6.49 -6.29 18.04
CA ALA A 129 6.71 -5.52 16.81
C ALA A 129 6.80 -6.51 15.64
N TRP A 130 6.22 -6.18 14.50
CA TRP A 130 6.13 -7.08 13.35
C TRP A 130 7.48 -7.58 12.82
N ALA A 131 8.56 -6.86 13.15
CA ALA A 131 9.93 -7.24 12.84
C ALA A 131 10.61 -8.12 13.92
N ASN A 132 9.91 -8.42 15.03
CA ASN A 132 10.42 -9.30 16.07
C ASN A 132 10.17 -10.74 15.65
N HIS A 133 11.24 -11.43 15.26
CA HIS A 133 11.19 -12.82 14.84
C HIS A 133 11.84 -13.72 15.88
N VAL A 134 11.22 -14.86 16.15
CA VAL A 134 11.79 -15.94 16.96
C VAL A 134 12.91 -16.59 16.14
N PRO A 135 14.16 -16.59 16.64
CA PRO A 135 15.30 -17.16 15.92
C PRO A 135 15.04 -18.60 15.49
N ARG A 136 15.51 -18.97 14.30
CA ARG A 136 15.26 -20.28 13.67
C ARG A 136 15.58 -21.47 14.58
N VAL A 137 16.55 -21.35 15.47
CA VAL A 137 16.94 -22.39 16.44
C VAL A 137 15.86 -22.67 17.49
N SER A 138 15.03 -21.68 17.82
CA SER A 138 13.95 -21.74 18.81
C SER A 138 12.56 -21.79 18.16
N ALA A 139 12.48 -21.51 16.86
CA ALA A 139 11.24 -21.51 16.11
C ALA A 139 10.62 -22.92 15.99
N THR A 140 9.28 -22.97 16.04
CA THR A 140 8.48 -24.18 15.83
C THR A 140 8.35 -24.54 14.35
N HIS A 141 8.38 -23.54 13.46
CA HIS A 141 8.29 -23.71 12.01
C HIS A 141 9.56 -23.18 11.33
N ARG A 142 10.58 -24.05 11.22
CA ARG A 142 11.95 -23.65 10.80
C ARG A 142 12.19 -23.66 9.30
N SER A 143 11.36 -24.39 8.56
CA SER A 143 11.52 -24.62 7.12
C SER A 143 10.39 -23.97 6.34
N PHE A 144 10.70 -23.59 5.10
CA PHE A 144 9.74 -23.05 4.14
C PHE A 144 8.48 -23.92 4.01
N GLY A 145 8.64 -25.24 3.85
CA GLY A 145 7.51 -26.18 3.75
C GLY A 145 6.66 -26.27 5.02
N SER A 146 7.28 -26.19 6.21
CA SER A 146 6.55 -26.16 7.48
C SER A 146 5.73 -24.87 7.61
N GLN A 147 6.33 -23.72 7.26
CA GLN A 147 5.66 -22.42 7.29
C GLN A 147 4.48 -22.37 6.32
N ILE A 148 4.66 -22.77 5.06
CA ILE A 148 3.57 -22.88 4.07
C ILE A 148 2.47 -23.83 4.52
N GLY A 149 2.84 -24.94 5.16
CA GLY A 149 1.90 -25.89 5.73
C GLY A 149 0.95 -25.28 6.77
N SER A 150 1.28 -24.12 7.34
CA SER A 150 0.46 -23.39 8.32
C SER A 150 -0.56 -22.42 7.70
N ILE A 151 -0.51 -22.14 6.40
CA ILE A 151 -1.39 -21.18 5.69
C ILE A 151 -2.13 -21.80 4.50
N LYS A 152 -2.49 -23.09 4.61
CA LYS A 152 -3.14 -23.85 3.51
C LYS A 152 -4.45 -23.22 3.07
N THR A 153 -5.23 -22.68 4.01
CA THR A 153 -6.53 -22.06 3.71
C THR A 153 -6.37 -20.79 2.90
N GLU A 154 -5.40 -19.94 3.26
CA GLU A 154 -5.08 -18.71 2.55
C GLU A 154 -4.61 -19.01 1.13
N LEU A 155 -3.72 -20.00 0.98
CA LEU A 155 -3.24 -20.42 -0.33
C LEU A 155 -4.35 -21.01 -1.19
N LEU A 156 -5.28 -21.78 -0.61
CA LEU A 156 -6.44 -22.29 -1.33
C LEU A 156 -7.36 -21.15 -1.80
N ILE A 157 -7.62 -20.16 -0.96
CA ILE A 157 -8.43 -19.00 -1.32
C ILE A 157 -7.76 -18.20 -2.45
N LEU A 158 -6.47 -17.92 -2.34
CA LEU A 158 -5.72 -17.23 -3.39
C LEU A 158 -5.69 -18.05 -4.68
N ALA A 159 -5.43 -19.35 -4.60
CA ALA A 159 -5.44 -20.23 -5.78
C ALA A 159 -6.82 -20.24 -6.44
N ALA A 160 -7.91 -20.29 -5.67
CA ALA A 160 -9.27 -20.21 -6.21
C ALA A 160 -9.54 -18.86 -6.87
N TYR A 161 -9.08 -17.76 -6.27
CA TYR A 161 -9.20 -16.42 -6.84
C TYR A 161 -8.45 -16.29 -8.18
N PHE A 162 -7.16 -16.64 -8.22
CA PHE A 162 -6.37 -16.61 -9.44
C PHE A 162 -6.93 -17.56 -10.51
N SER A 163 -7.39 -18.75 -10.11
CA SER A 163 -8.06 -19.68 -11.03
C SER A 163 -9.35 -19.11 -11.60
N ALA A 164 -10.12 -18.35 -10.82
CA ALA A 164 -11.31 -17.69 -11.30
C ALA A 164 -10.99 -16.55 -12.28
N GLN A 165 -9.87 -15.85 -12.09
CA GLN A 165 -9.40 -14.82 -13.02
C GLN A 165 -8.81 -15.41 -14.31
N SER A 166 -7.82 -16.30 -14.19
CA SER A 166 -7.18 -16.97 -15.32
C SER A 166 -8.14 -17.89 -16.07
N GLY A 167 -9.07 -18.55 -15.37
CA GLY A 167 -10.04 -19.47 -15.96
C GLY A 167 -10.97 -18.79 -16.97
N LYS A 168 -11.27 -17.51 -16.81
CA LYS A 168 -12.05 -16.72 -17.80
C LYS A 168 -11.34 -16.67 -19.16
N LYS A 169 -10.01 -16.73 -19.18
CA LYS A 169 -9.19 -16.67 -20.38
C LYS A 169 -9.27 -17.95 -21.22
N LEU A 170 -9.53 -19.10 -20.57
CA LEU A 170 -9.74 -20.38 -21.26
C LEU A 170 -11.01 -20.41 -22.14
N PHE A 171 -11.93 -19.46 -21.94
CA PHE A 171 -13.15 -19.31 -22.73
C PHE A 171 -13.04 -18.23 -23.81
N ARG A 172 -11.84 -17.68 -24.03
CA ARG A 172 -11.52 -16.70 -25.07
C ARG A 172 -10.61 -17.32 -26.12
N GLU A 173 -10.45 -16.64 -27.25
CA GLU A 173 -9.38 -16.99 -28.19
C GLU A 173 -8.04 -16.82 -27.48
N THR A 174 -7.20 -17.85 -27.58
CA THR A 174 -5.87 -17.90 -26.98
C THR A 174 -4.84 -18.12 -28.08
N THR A 175 -3.60 -17.74 -27.81
CA THR A 175 -2.46 -17.99 -28.70
C THR A 175 -1.49 -18.98 -28.06
N ASP A 176 -0.49 -19.38 -28.83
CA ASP A 176 0.68 -20.05 -28.27
C ASP A 176 1.36 -19.14 -27.23
N PHE A 177 2.03 -19.78 -26.25
CA PHE A 177 2.74 -19.05 -25.21
C PHE A 177 3.82 -18.15 -25.81
N HIS A 178 3.83 -16.88 -25.43
CA HIS A 178 4.83 -15.92 -25.88
C HIS A 178 5.21 -14.92 -24.79
N PHE A 179 6.37 -14.31 -25.00
CA PHE A 179 6.87 -13.20 -24.22
C PHE A 179 6.49 -11.89 -24.89
N GLU A 180 6.13 -10.89 -24.09
CA GLU A 180 5.87 -9.54 -24.56
C GLU A 180 6.70 -8.55 -23.76
N SER A 181 7.30 -7.57 -24.45
CA SER A 181 7.97 -6.45 -23.78
C SER A 181 7.03 -5.25 -23.82
N GLU A 182 6.32 -5.04 -22.73
CA GLU A 182 5.36 -3.94 -22.59
C GLU A 182 6.04 -2.57 -22.38
N GLY A 183 7.35 -2.62 -22.11
CA GLY A 183 8.15 -1.49 -21.70
C GLY A 183 7.97 -1.12 -20.22
N TRP A 184 8.75 -0.15 -19.78
CA TRP A 184 8.71 0.36 -18.41
C TRP A 184 7.80 1.59 -18.32
N PHE A 185 8.19 2.58 -17.53
CA PHE A 185 7.55 3.89 -17.41
C PHE A 185 7.82 4.79 -18.64
N GLY A 186 7.70 4.26 -19.85
CA GLY A 186 7.86 5.05 -21.07
C GLY A 186 6.56 5.76 -21.46
N THR A 187 6.65 6.98 -21.98
CA THR A 187 5.46 7.70 -22.51
C THR A 187 4.83 7.02 -23.72
N ASN A 188 5.59 6.15 -24.39
CA ASN A 188 5.16 5.43 -25.59
C ASN A 188 4.61 4.03 -25.29
N THR A 189 4.56 3.61 -24.01
CA THR A 189 3.99 2.32 -23.65
C THR A 189 2.46 2.39 -23.55
N THR A 190 1.81 1.23 -23.55
CA THR A 190 0.35 1.11 -23.59
C THR A 190 -0.32 1.76 -22.37
N ASN A 191 0.23 1.51 -21.18
CA ASN A 191 -0.32 1.91 -19.88
C ASN A 191 0.60 2.87 -19.11
N LEU A 192 1.65 3.38 -19.77
CA LEU A 192 2.62 4.33 -19.22
C LEU A 192 3.35 3.82 -17.97
N GLY A 193 3.32 2.52 -17.66
CA GLY A 193 3.89 1.96 -16.43
C GLY A 193 2.95 1.96 -15.22
N ALA A 194 1.66 2.30 -15.39
CA ALA A 194 0.65 2.14 -14.33
C ALA A 194 0.43 0.66 -13.97
N ASP A 195 0.43 -0.20 -14.98
CA ASP A 195 0.51 -1.66 -14.89
C ASP A 195 1.70 -2.12 -14.03
N LYS A 196 2.91 -1.61 -14.28
CA LYS A 196 4.11 -1.92 -13.49
C LYS A 196 3.93 -1.59 -12.00
N MET A 197 3.24 -0.50 -11.68
CA MET A 197 2.90 -0.17 -10.30
C MET A 197 1.83 -1.08 -9.70
N LEU A 198 0.85 -1.52 -10.49
CA LEU A 198 -0.14 -2.53 -10.06
C LEU A 198 0.56 -3.84 -9.69
N HIS A 199 1.43 -4.37 -10.55
CA HIS A 199 2.19 -5.60 -10.30
C HIS A 199 3.02 -5.52 -9.00
N ALA A 200 3.72 -4.41 -8.79
CA ALA A 200 4.44 -4.19 -7.54
C ALA A 200 3.51 -4.08 -6.31
N PHE A 201 2.42 -3.32 -6.42
CA PHE A 201 1.51 -3.11 -5.29
C PHE A 201 0.74 -4.38 -4.91
N ASP A 202 0.21 -5.12 -5.89
CA ASP A 202 -0.54 -6.35 -5.65
C ASP A 202 0.37 -7.43 -5.06
N THR A 203 1.59 -7.59 -5.59
CA THR A 203 2.53 -8.55 -5.00
C THR A 203 2.92 -8.16 -3.57
N TYR A 204 3.15 -6.87 -3.33
CA TYR A 204 3.38 -6.34 -1.99
C TYR A 204 2.21 -6.64 -1.04
N LEU A 205 0.97 -6.39 -1.46
CA LEU A 205 -0.23 -6.59 -0.67
C LEU A 205 -0.47 -8.07 -0.36
N ILE A 206 -0.32 -8.95 -1.35
CA ILE A 206 -0.41 -10.41 -1.17
C ILE A 206 0.66 -10.87 -0.17
N ALA A 207 1.91 -10.42 -0.32
CA ALA A 207 2.99 -10.75 0.61
C ALA A 207 2.68 -10.29 2.03
N GLU A 208 2.12 -9.09 2.22
CA GLU A 208 1.70 -8.59 3.53
C GLU A 208 0.57 -9.44 4.13
N ILE A 209 -0.45 -9.80 3.36
CA ILE A 209 -1.54 -10.67 3.81
C ILE A 209 -1.00 -12.04 4.25
N LEU A 210 -0.16 -12.66 3.42
CA LEU A 210 0.45 -13.95 3.74
C LEU A 210 1.38 -13.85 4.95
N HIS A 211 2.18 -12.79 5.05
CA HIS A 211 3.06 -12.56 6.20
C HIS A 211 2.25 -12.44 7.48
N MET A 212 1.15 -11.67 7.49
CA MET A 212 0.30 -11.55 8.68
C MET A 212 -0.22 -12.89 9.19
N ARG A 213 -0.53 -13.81 8.28
CA ARG A 213 -1.03 -15.15 8.60
C ARG A 213 0.10 -16.09 9.02
N LEU A 214 1.23 -16.07 8.32
CA LEU A 214 2.42 -16.84 8.66
C LEU A 214 2.99 -16.43 10.01
N HIS A 215 3.19 -15.13 10.23
CA HIS A 215 3.72 -14.58 11.47
C HIS A 215 2.87 -14.99 12.67
N LYS A 216 1.55 -14.99 12.52
CA LYS A 216 0.64 -15.49 13.55
C LYS A 216 0.73 -17.01 13.74
N ASN A 217 0.57 -17.77 12.66
CA ASN A 217 0.40 -19.23 12.73
C ASN A 217 1.71 -19.96 13.08
N THR A 218 2.84 -19.34 12.79
CA THR A 218 4.18 -19.89 13.04
C THR A 218 4.84 -19.32 14.29
N HIS A 219 4.11 -18.49 15.06
CA HIS A 219 4.63 -17.78 16.24
C HIS A 219 5.88 -16.95 15.92
N ALA A 220 5.76 -16.10 14.89
CA ALA A 220 6.81 -15.19 14.41
C ALA A 220 8.10 -15.91 14.05
N SER A 221 8.03 -17.07 13.39
CA SER A 221 9.22 -17.84 13.06
C SER A 221 10.10 -17.07 12.06
N GLU A 222 11.39 -16.93 12.36
CA GLU A 222 12.36 -16.29 11.49
C GLU A 222 12.26 -16.80 10.03
N GLY A 223 12.08 -15.86 9.11
CA GLY A 223 11.94 -16.13 7.67
C GLY A 223 10.51 -16.22 7.16
N ASP A 224 9.49 -16.08 8.02
CA ASP A 224 8.08 -16.01 7.62
C ASP A 224 7.78 -14.90 6.59
N ALA A 225 8.39 -13.72 6.71
CA ALA A 225 8.26 -12.62 5.76
C ALA A 225 8.85 -12.97 4.39
N VAL A 226 9.99 -13.67 4.38
CA VAL A 226 10.62 -14.15 3.14
C VAL A 226 9.77 -15.25 2.50
N THR A 227 9.24 -16.19 3.29
CA THR A 227 8.31 -17.21 2.80
C THR A 227 7.06 -16.58 2.20
N ALA A 228 6.49 -15.56 2.86
CA ALA A 228 5.34 -14.82 2.35
C ALA A 228 5.65 -14.16 0.99
N ALA A 229 6.79 -13.48 0.90
CA ALA A 229 7.24 -12.80 -0.32
C ALA A 229 7.47 -13.79 -1.48
N VAL A 230 8.15 -14.91 -1.24
CA VAL A 230 8.35 -15.97 -2.24
C VAL A 230 7.01 -16.52 -2.73
N MET A 231 6.05 -16.75 -1.83
CA MET A 231 4.72 -17.23 -2.21
C MET A 231 3.94 -16.21 -3.02
N ALA A 232 3.98 -14.93 -2.63
CA ALA A 232 3.33 -13.85 -3.38
C ALA A 232 3.92 -13.71 -4.79
N SER A 233 5.24 -13.64 -4.91
CA SER A 233 5.92 -13.60 -6.22
C SER A 233 5.63 -14.85 -7.06
N THR A 234 5.51 -16.03 -6.44
CA THR A 234 5.16 -17.27 -7.16
C THR A 234 3.75 -17.20 -7.72
N LEU A 235 2.77 -16.76 -6.92
CA LEU A 235 1.39 -16.60 -7.37
C LEU A 235 1.28 -15.60 -8.53
N MET A 236 1.99 -14.48 -8.41
CA MET A 236 2.01 -13.46 -9.46
C MET A 236 2.73 -13.94 -10.71
N ALA A 237 3.84 -14.67 -10.59
CA ALA A 237 4.49 -15.31 -11.74
C ALA A 237 3.60 -16.35 -12.45
N LEU A 238 2.74 -17.08 -11.71
CA LEU A 238 1.73 -17.95 -12.32
C LEU A 238 0.65 -17.16 -13.04
N ASN A 239 0.28 -15.97 -12.53
CA ASN A 239 -0.61 -15.05 -13.24
C ASN A 239 0.02 -14.57 -14.56
N GLU A 240 1.30 -14.18 -14.57
CA GLU A 240 2.01 -13.81 -15.81
C GLU A 240 2.05 -14.95 -16.83
N ILE A 241 2.20 -16.20 -16.37
CA ILE A 241 2.13 -17.37 -17.27
C ILE A 241 0.77 -17.43 -17.97
N SER A 242 -0.29 -17.04 -17.25
CA SER A 242 -1.64 -16.94 -17.81
C SER A 242 -1.82 -15.74 -18.76
N ASP A 243 -0.99 -14.71 -18.66
CA ASP A 243 -0.97 -13.57 -19.60
C ASP A 243 -0.23 -13.97 -20.90
N GLY A 244 0.78 -14.85 -20.80
CA GLY A 244 1.53 -15.38 -21.95
C GLY A 244 0.74 -16.13 -23.02
N ILE A 245 -0.52 -16.49 -22.76
CA ILE A 245 -1.42 -17.16 -23.72
C ILE A 245 -2.52 -16.24 -24.29
N GLU A 246 -2.53 -14.96 -23.92
CA GLU A 246 -3.52 -13.99 -24.40
C GLU A 246 -3.09 -13.34 -25.72
N PRO A 247 -3.99 -13.07 -26.68
CA PRO A 247 -3.59 -12.46 -27.96
C PRO A 247 -3.11 -11.01 -27.88
N ASP A 248 -3.52 -10.28 -26.84
CA ASP A 248 -3.32 -8.83 -26.67
C ASP A 248 -2.40 -8.48 -25.48
N SER A 249 -1.82 -9.50 -24.85
CA SER A 249 -0.86 -9.42 -23.73
C SER A 249 0.18 -10.53 -23.88
N GLY A 250 1.18 -10.59 -23.00
CA GLY A 250 2.15 -11.70 -22.99
C GLY A 250 2.93 -11.79 -21.69
N TYR A 251 3.80 -12.81 -21.56
CA TYR A 251 4.62 -12.94 -20.36
C TYR A 251 5.69 -11.84 -20.32
N SER A 252 5.55 -10.88 -19.40
CA SER A 252 6.47 -9.75 -19.28
C SER A 252 7.52 -9.96 -18.18
N LEU A 253 8.80 -9.82 -18.54
CA LEU A 253 9.88 -9.81 -17.55
C LEU A 253 9.90 -8.52 -16.73
N GLU A 254 9.40 -7.42 -17.30
CA GLU A 254 9.21 -6.15 -16.61
C GLU A 254 8.19 -6.31 -15.46
N ASP A 255 7.08 -7.01 -15.68
CA ASP A 255 6.09 -7.30 -14.63
C ASP A 255 6.63 -8.24 -13.56
N VAL A 256 7.34 -9.31 -13.96
CA VAL A 256 8.03 -10.19 -13.01
C VAL A 256 9.02 -9.41 -12.13
N ALA A 257 9.74 -8.45 -12.70
CA ALA A 257 10.66 -7.60 -11.95
C ALA A 257 9.91 -6.70 -10.96
N MET A 258 8.78 -6.13 -11.34
CA MET A 258 7.95 -5.30 -10.45
C MET A 258 7.27 -6.10 -9.35
N ASN A 259 6.77 -7.30 -9.68
CA ASN A 259 6.29 -8.28 -8.71
C ASN A 259 7.37 -8.56 -7.65
N THR A 260 8.60 -8.81 -8.10
CA THR A 260 9.76 -9.03 -7.21
C THR A 260 10.05 -7.81 -6.34
N ALA A 261 10.01 -6.60 -6.91
CA ALA A 261 10.24 -5.35 -6.16
C ALA A 261 9.20 -5.16 -5.04
N GLY A 262 7.91 -5.41 -5.32
CA GLY A 262 6.84 -5.36 -4.32
C GLY A 262 7.04 -6.36 -3.18
N ALA A 263 7.38 -7.60 -3.53
CA ALA A 263 7.67 -8.66 -2.55
C ALA A 263 8.88 -8.30 -1.66
N MET A 264 9.97 -7.80 -2.26
CA MET A 264 11.15 -7.33 -1.52
C MET A 264 10.82 -6.19 -0.57
N PHE A 265 9.98 -5.24 -1.00
CA PHE A 265 9.53 -4.16 -0.13
C PHE A 265 8.75 -4.69 1.09
N SER A 266 7.90 -5.70 0.91
CA SER A 266 7.23 -6.39 2.03
C SER A 266 8.23 -7.03 3.01
N VAL A 267 9.26 -7.72 2.49
CA VAL A 267 10.32 -8.29 3.35
C VAL A 267 11.00 -7.19 4.16
N LEU A 268 11.45 -6.10 3.51
CA LEU A 268 12.12 -4.99 4.19
C LEU A 268 11.23 -4.39 5.28
N ARG A 269 9.96 -4.14 4.95
CA ARG A 269 8.99 -3.55 5.86
C ARG A 269 8.73 -4.41 7.10
N ASN A 270 8.78 -5.72 6.97
CA ASN A 270 8.47 -6.68 8.04
C ASN A 270 9.69 -7.32 8.72
N THR A 271 10.91 -6.99 8.29
CA THR A 271 12.15 -7.50 8.91
C THR A 271 13.03 -6.40 9.49
N VAL A 272 12.89 -5.16 9.01
CA VAL A 272 13.62 -4.01 9.55
C VAL A 272 12.83 -3.40 10.71
N PRO A 273 13.39 -3.34 11.94
CA PRO A 273 12.69 -2.77 13.10
C PRO A 273 12.22 -1.34 12.87
N GLY A 274 10.95 -1.08 13.17
CA GLY A 274 10.36 0.26 13.07
C GLY A 274 9.99 0.71 11.66
N MET A 275 10.24 -0.11 10.63
CA MET A 275 9.96 0.24 9.23
C MET A 275 8.46 0.25 8.97
N ARG A 276 7.75 -0.82 9.37
CA ARG A 276 6.30 -0.95 9.22
C ARG A 276 5.51 0.25 9.76
N GLU A 277 5.94 0.80 10.90
CA GLU A 277 5.34 1.93 11.56
C GLU A 277 5.58 3.24 10.80
N LYS A 278 6.73 3.37 10.14
CA LYS A 278 7.19 4.59 9.47
C LYS A 278 6.84 4.68 8.00
N VAL A 279 6.77 3.56 7.28
CA VAL A 279 6.52 3.59 5.83
C VAL A 279 5.41 2.63 5.44
N SER A 280 4.65 3.05 4.44
CA SER A 280 3.61 2.24 3.79
C SER A 280 3.66 2.47 2.29
N PHE A 281 3.48 1.41 1.51
CA PHE A 281 3.18 1.52 0.09
C PHE A 281 1.66 1.46 -0.05
N LYS A 282 1.05 2.52 -0.57
CA LYS A 282 -0.40 2.72 -0.61
C LYS A 282 -0.90 2.87 -2.04
N ILE A 283 -2.18 2.54 -2.21
CA ILE A 283 -2.96 2.87 -3.39
C ILE A 283 -4.08 3.85 -3.02
N GLU A 284 -4.37 4.77 -3.93
CA GLU A 284 -5.57 5.62 -3.93
C GLU A 284 -6.34 5.34 -5.22
N ILE A 285 -7.66 5.13 -5.10
CA ILE A 285 -8.54 4.93 -6.27
C ILE A 285 -9.46 6.14 -6.35
N VAL A 286 -9.18 7.06 -7.26
CA VAL A 286 -9.98 8.28 -7.45
C VAL A 286 -11.18 7.99 -8.34
N PRO A 287 -12.41 8.35 -7.92
CA PRO A 287 -13.59 8.12 -8.71
C PRO A 287 -13.56 8.81 -10.08
N ASN A 288 -14.12 8.16 -11.10
CA ASN A 288 -14.38 8.72 -12.42
C ASN A 288 -15.90 8.76 -12.68
N ASP A 289 -16.33 8.99 -13.93
CA ASP A 289 -17.76 9.06 -14.28
C ASP A 289 -18.52 7.74 -14.01
N ASP A 290 -17.82 6.59 -14.06
CA ASP A 290 -18.35 5.27 -13.71
C ASP A 290 -18.26 4.99 -12.20
N ILE A 291 -17.87 5.98 -11.38
CA ILE A 291 -17.46 5.90 -9.96
C ILE A 291 -16.23 5.00 -9.78
N TYR A 292 -16.30 3.73 -10.17
CA TYR A 292 -15.19 2.79 -10.16
C TYR A 292 -15.22 1.91 -11.41
N SER A 293 -14.14 1.96 -12.19
CA SER A 293 -13.87 1.05 -13.28
C SER A 293 -13.13 -0.18 -12.76
N TYR A 294 -13.57 -1.36 -13.18
CA TYR A 294 -13.06 -2.66 -12.71
C TYR A 294 -12.19 -3.38 -13.75
N ARG A 295 -12.09 -2.84 -14.98
CA ARG A 295 -11.34 -3.42 -16.10
C ARG A 295 -10.77 -2.34 -17.02
N GLY A 296 -9.75 -2.74 -17.77
CA GLY A 296 -9.18 -1.95 -18.87
C GLY A 296 -8.49 -0.66 -18.41
N LYS A 297 -8.17 0.21 -19.37
CA LYS A 297 -7.35 1.41 -19.13
C LYS A 297 -7.97 2.41 -18.16
N LYS A 298 -9.31 2.52 -18.14
CA LYS A 298 -10.03 3.38 -17.20
C LYS A 298 -9.73 3.01 -15.74
N HIS A 299 -9.58 1.72 -15.44
CA HIS A 299 -9.22 1.25 -14.10
C HIS A 299 -7.84 1.78 -13.67
N TYR A 300 -6.85 1.71 -14.56
CA TYR A 300 -5.49 2.18 -14.27
C TYR A 300 -5.42 3.69 -14.05
N GLU A 301 -6.17 4.48 -14.81
CA GLU A 301 -6.21 5.94 -14.67
C GLU A 301 -6.78 6.42 -13.32
N GLN A 302 -7.61 5.59 -12.67
CA GLN A 302 -8.10 5.88 -11.33
C GLN A 302 -7.05 5.67 -10.24
N GLN A 303 -6.00 4.91 -10.52
CA GLN A 303 -5.05 4.44 -9.52
C GLN A 303 -3.88 5.40 -9.37
N ARG A 304 -3.60 5.78 -8.12
CA ARG A 304 -2.35 6.42 -7.73
C ARG A 304 -1.64 5.52 -6.75
N TYR A 305 -0.35 5.38 -6.92
CA TYR A 305 0.50 4.56 -6.06
C TYR A 305 1.50 5.45 -5.34
N MET A 306 1.72 5.22 -4.05
CA MET A 306 2.59 6.11 -3.27
C MET A 306 3.30 5.39 -2.13
N LEU A 307 4.60 5.68 -1.99
CA LEU A 307 5.34 5.43 -0.77
C LEU A 307 5.08 6.59 0.18
N SER A 308 4.53 6.28 1.35
CA SER A 308 4.16 7.25 2.37
C SER A 308 5.04 7.09 3.60
N LEU A 309 5.76 8.16 3.95
CA LEU A 309 6.47 8.32 5.21
C LEU A 309 5.48 8.87 6.25
N LYS A 310 5.08 8.00 7.17
CA LYS A 310 4.04 8.25 8.15
C LYS A 310 4.60 9.00 9.35
N GLY A 311 4.14 10.24 9.57
CA GLY A 311 4.58 11.05 10.71
C GLY A 311 4.31 10.35 12.05
N ARG A 312 3.20 9.60 12.16
CA ARG A 312 2.84 8.84 13.38
C ARG A 312 3.87 7.78 13.79
N GLY A 313 4.73 7.34 12.87
CA GLY A 313 5.73 6.28 13.10
C GLY A 313 7.02 6.75 13.77
N PHE A 314 7.13 8.04 14.08
CA PHE A 314 8.31 8.65 14.69
C PHE A 314 7.98 9.20 16.08
N ASP A 315 8.62 8.64 17.11
CA ASP A 315 8.43 9.06 18.51
C ASP A 315 8.69 10.57 18.72
N ALA A 316 9.62 11.15 17.97
CA ALA A 316 9.93 12.58 18.01
C ALA A 316 8.77 13.48 17.53
N LEU A 317 7.84 12.94 16.74
CA LEU A 317 6.71 13.70 16.18
C LEU A 317 5.43 13.54 17.01
N ASP A 318 5.46 12.72 18.07
CA ASP A 318 4.31 12.34 18.90
C ASP A 318 3.51 13.51 19.45
N HIS A 319 4.20 14.59 19.82
CA HIS A 319 3.61 15.78 20.43
C HIS A 319 3.48 16.94 19.44
N THR A 320 3.61 16.66 18.14
CA THR A 320 3.54 17.65 17.06
C THR A 320 2.36 17.35 16.12
N PRO A 321 1.86 18.38 15.39
CA PRO A 321 0.85 18.14 14.35
C PRO A 321 1.32 17.22 13.22
N LEU A 322 2.63 17.07 13.02
CA LEU A 322 3.21 16.25 11.94
C LEU A 322 2.85 14.76 12.08
N ARG A 323 2.48 14.27 13.27
CA ARG A 323 1.99 12.90 13.44
C ARG A 323 0.74 12.58 12.62
N PHE A 324 -0.04 13.59 12.25
CA PHE A 324 -1.27 13.45 11.47
C PHE A 324 -1.03 13.54 9.96
N LEU A 325 0.22 13.70 9.52
CA LEU A 325 0.58 13.87 8.12
C LEU A 325 1.46 12.71 7.65
N ASP A 326 1.27 12.35 6.39
CA ASP A 326 2.12 11.42 5.64
C ASP A 326 2.82 12.21 4.52
N LEU A 327 4.15 12.16 4.45
CA LEU A 327 4.89 12.67 3.29
C LEU A 327 4.91 11.58 2.20
N GLN A 328 4.55 11.93 0.97
CA GLN A 328 4.30 10.97 -0.10
C GLN A 328 5.22 11.21 -1.30
N LEU A 329 5.75 10.12 -1.84
CA LEU A 329 6.36 10.05 -3.16
C LEU A 329 5.58 9.01 -3.96
N GLY A 330 5.04 9.38 -5.12
CA GLY A 330 4.16 8.49 -5.86
C GLY A 330 4.17 8.65 -7.36
N TYR A 331 3.37 7.80 -7.99
CA TYR A 331 3.21 7.68 -9.43
C TYR A 331 1.75 7.47 -9.81
N TYR A 332 1.30 8.11 -10.88
CA TYR A 332 0.09 7.76 -11.62
C TYR A 332 0.22 8.16 -13.10
N ALA A 333 -0.71 7.70 -13.93
CA ALA A 333 -0.80 8.09 -15.34
C ALA A 333 -2.22 8.57 -15.66
N SER A 334 -2.36 9.43 -16.65
CA SER A 334 -3.66 9.89 -17.18
C SER A 334 -3.60 10.16 -18.69
N ASP A 335 -4.76 10.39 -19.29
CA ASP A 335 -4.93 10.76 -20.69
C ASP A 335 -4.35 9.70 -21.67
N PHE A 336 -4.39 8.41 -21.30
CA PHE A 336 -3.81 7.31 -22.07
C PHE A 336 -4.84 6.28 -22.57
N LEU A 337 -6.13 6.60 -22.47
CA LEU A 337 -7.20 5.77 -23.01
C LEU A 337 -7.05 5.68 -24.54
N ASN A 338 -7.64 4.64 -25.13
CA ASN A 338 -7.61 4.46 -26.58
C ASN A 338 -8.34 5.63 -27.28
N GLU A 339 -9.41 6.14 -26.67
CA GLU A 339 -10.18 7.30 -27.13
C GLU A 339 -9.34 8.59 -27.05
N ASP A 340 -8.58 8.80 -25.98
CA ASP A 340 -7.69 9.95 -25.82
C ASP A 340 -6.63 9.98 -26.93
N ARG A 341 -6.00 8.83 -27.19
CA ARG A 341 -4.99 8.68 -28.24
C ARG A 341 -5.60 8.91 -29.62
N ALA A 342 -6.82 8.40 -29.88
CA ALA A 342 -7.54 8.64 -31.11
C ALA A 342 -7.92 10.12 -31.28
N ALA A 343 -8.18 10.84 -30.19
CA ALA A 343 -8.42 12.28 -30.16
C ALA A 343 -7.14 13.13 -30.21
N GLY A 344 -5.95 12.50 -30.28
CA GLY A 344 -4.66 13.18 -30.31
C GLY A 344 -4.26 13.83 -28.97
N ILE A 345 -4.90 13.43 -27.87
CA ILE A 345 -4.55 13.88 -26.53
C ILE A 345 -3.23 13.20 -26.13
N VAL A 346 -2.31 13.99 -25.58
CA VAL A 346 -0.97 13.52 -25.21
C VAL A 346 -1.03 12.85 -23.83
N PRO A 347 -0.65 11.55 -23.73
CA PRO A 347 -0.60 10.85 -22.46
C PRO A 347 0.32 11.50 -21.43
N LYS A 348 -0.06 11.39 -20.16
CA LYS A 348 0.67 12.01 -19.05
C LYS A 348 1.07 10.98 -18.00
N GLN A 349 2.31 11.15 -17.56
CA GLN A 349 2.87 10.47 -16.41
C GLN A 349 3.01 11.51 -15.30
N HIS A 350 2.78 11.10 -14.08
CA HIS A 350 2.78 11.97 -12.91
C HIS A 350 3.61 11.32 -11.80
N VAL A 351 4.89 11.69 -11.71
CA VAL A 351 5.73 11.45 -10.55
C VAL A 351 5.50 12.62 -9.59
N PHE A 352 4.98 12.34 -8.40
CA PHE A 352 4.54 13.41 -7.50
C PHE A 352 5.18 13.33 -6.12
N LEU A 353 5.32 14.51 -5.52
CA LEU A 353 5.51 14.69 -4.08
C LEU A 353 4.19 15.18 -3.49
N GLY A 354 3.82 14.64 -2.33
CA GLY A 354 2.56 14.99 -1.69
C GLY A 354 2.61 15.01 -0.17
N VAL A 355 1.59 15.62 0.42
CA VAL A 355 1.30 15.56 1.84
C VAL A 355 -0.12 15.04 2.01
N GLY A 356 -0.23 13.86 2.62
CA GLY A 356 -1.49 13.20 2.91
C GLY A 356 -1.88 13.30 4.37
N LEU A 357 -3.17 13.10 4.66
CA LEU A 357 -3.67 12.93 6.01
C LEU A 357 -3.50 11.49 6.47
N ASN A 358 -2.94 11.32 7.67
CA ASN A 358 -2.91 10.04 8.36
C ASN A 358 -4.27 9.78 9.02
N LEU A 359 -5.22 9.29 8.23
CA LEU A 359 -6.59 9.07 8.70
C LEU A 359 -6.70 8.06 9.84
N SER A 360 -5.79 7.08 9.89
CA SER A 360 -5.76 6.14 11.01
C SER A 360 -5.49 6.85 12.34
N GLU A 361 -4.48 7.72 12.39
CA GLU A 361 -4.17 8.50 13.58
C GLU A 361 -5.29 9.51 13.90
N ILE A 362 -5.88 10.14 12.87
CA ILE A 362 -6.96 11.13 13.05
C ILE A 362 -8.23 10.48 13.61
N LEU A 363 -8.64 9.33 13.06
CA LEU A 363 -9.93 8.70 13.40
C LEU A 363 -9.83 7.79 14.63
N PHE A 364 -8.68 7.16 14.84
CA PHE A 364 -8.53 6.10 15.85
C PHE A 364 -7.40 6.36 16.85
N GLY A 365 -6.61 7.42 16.69
CA GLY A 365 -5.48 7.75 17.56
C GLY A 365 -4.42 6.65 17.57
N ARG A 366 -3.71 6.48 18.70
CA ARG A 366 -2.72 5.39 18.84
C ARG A 366 -3.28 4.10 19.43
N LYS A 367 -4.18 4.21 20.41
CA LYS A 367 -4.70 3.07 21.17
C LYS A 367 -5.94 2.50 20.49
N LYS A 368 -5.76 1.39 19.78
CA LYS A 368 -6.84 0.71 19.04
C LYS A 368 -7.46 -0.36 19.92
N THR A 369 -8.63 -0.05 20.47
CA THR A 369 -9.27 -0.88 21.49
C THR A 369 -10.28 -1.87 20.92
N THR A 370 -10.83 -1.61 19.73
CA THR A 370 -11.85 -2.47 19.11
C THR A 370 -11.29 -3.18 17.88
N SER A 371 -11.79 -4.39 17.59
CA SER A 371 -11.43 -5.13 16.37
C SER A 371 -11.70 -4.34 15.11
N PHE A 372 -12.79 -3.54 15.09
CA PHE A 372 -13.09 -2.62 13.99
C PHE A 372 -11.97 -1.58 13.82
N SER A 373 -11.56 -0.88 14.88
CA SER A 373 -10.48 0.12 14.79
C SER A 373 -9.14 -0.48 14.36
N LYS A 374 -8.83 -1.72 14.79
CA LYS A 374 -7.63 -2.45 14.37
C LYS A 374 -7.68 -2.80 12.88
N GLY A 375 -8.82 -3.30 12.40
CA GLY A 375 -9.02 -3.62 10.98
C GLY A 375 -9.00 -2.39 10.08
N ALA A 376 -9.61 -1.29 10.52
CA ALA A 376 -9.61 -0.04 9.78
C ALA A 376 -8.21 0.61 9.73
N ASP A 377 -7.45 0.59 10.85
CA ASP A 377 -6.04 1.02 10.87
C ASP A 377 -5.21 0.21 9.86
N LEU A 378 -5.39 -1.11 9.85
CA LEU A 378 -4.72 -1.99 8.90
C LEU A 378 -5.07 -1.67 7.44
N ALA A 379 -6.35 -1.44 7.13
CA ALA A 379 -6.78 -1.09 5.78
C ALA A 379 -6.19 0.26 5.33
N LEU A 380 -6.22 1.27 6.20
CA LEU A 380 -5.66 2.60 5.94
C LEU A 380 -4.12 2.63 5.88
N ASP A 381 -3.47 1.54 6.28
CA ASP A 381 -2.03 1.35 6.07
C ASP A 381 -1.70 0.99 4.61
N TYR A 382 -2.68 0.55 3.81
CA TYR A 382 -2.55 0.23 2.38
C TYR A 382 -3.39 1.12 1.46
N LEU A 383 -4.43 1.76 2.00
CA LEU A 383 -5.36 2.60 1.25
C LEU A 383 -5.21 4.06 1.66
N GLN A 384 -5.04 4.92 0.66
CA GLN A 384 -5.24 6.35 0.80
C GLN A 384 -6.66 6.68 0.34
N LEU A 385 -7.44 7.41 1.15
CA LEU A 385 -8.76 7.83 0.72
C LEU A 385 -8.65 9.01 -0.26
N PRO A 386 -9.47 9.03 -1.33
CA PRO A 386 -9.53 10.16 -2.27
C PRO A 386 -9.70 11.50 -1.56
N TYR A 387 -9.04 12.53 -2.09
CA TYR A 387 -9.17 13.93 -1.62
C TYR A 387 -8.66 14.17 -0.20
N THR A 388 -7.80 13.28 0.29
CA THR A 388 -7.14 13.43 1.60
C THR A 388 -5.64 13.64 1.48
N SER A 389 -5.17 13.99 0.28
CA SER A 389 -3.81 14.40 0.02
C SER A 389 -3.77 15.68 -0.83
N LEU A 390 -2.69 16.43 -0.72
CA LEU A 390 -2.32 17.46 -1.68
C LEU A 390 -1.02 17.02 -2.33
N ARG A 391 -0.97 17.06 -3.66
CA ARG A 391 0.21 16.61 -4.41
C ARG A 391 0.58 17.59 -5.52
N VAL A 392 1.88 17.64 -5.81
CA VAL A 392 2.47 18.37 -6.92
C VAL A 392 3.31 17.39 -7.73
N ASP A 393 3.10 17.35 -9.04
CA ASP A 393 3.84 16.47 -9.93
C ASP A 393 5.09 17.14 -10.51
N GLN A 394 5.86 16.38 -11.31
CA GLN A 394 7.07 16.85 -11.96
C GLN A 394 6.85 17.96 -13.01
N ARG A 395 5.59 18.23 -13.40
CA ARG A 395 5.20 19.32 -14.31
C ARG A 395 4.79 20.58 -13.54
N GLY A 396 4.62 20.48 -12.21
CA GLY A 396 4.13 21.56 -11.36
C GLY A 396 2.60 21.58 -11.24
N ASP A 397 1.91 20.54 -11.71
CA ASP A 397 0.46 20.44 -11.62
C ASP A 397 0.05 19.99 -10.21
N PHE A 398 -0.90 20.73 -9.62
CA PHE A 398 -1.46 20.40 -8.32
C PHE A 398 -2.69 19.50 -8.45
N SER A 399 -2.80 18.49 -7.60
CA SER A 399 -4.01 17.67 -7.48
C SER A 399 -4.31 17.25 -6.05
N TYR A 400 -5.53 16.71 -5.84
CA TYR A 400 -6.08 16.32 -4.52
C TYR A 400 -6.49 14.86 -4.48
#